data_AF-A0A661ECE7-F1
#
_entry.id   AF-A0A661ECE7-F1
#
_cell.length_a   1.000
_cell.length_b   1.000
_cell.length_c   1.000
_cell.angle_alpha   90.00
_cell.angle_beta   90.00
_cell.angle_gamma   90.00
#
_symmetry.space_group_name_H-M   'P 1'
#
loop_
_entity.id
_entity.type
_entity.pdbx_description
1 polymer ?
#
loop_
_entity_poly.entity_id
_entity_poly.type
_entity_poly.pdbx_seq_one_letter_code
_entity_poly.pdbx_strand_id
1 'polypeptide(L)'
;YFSADNVAHCEGAGITPYISDHRERHNLPWDERFRTPPPCPEDANAVTVMAHRLRTAEGKAIYAKRKSTVETVFGIVKEVMGFRRFHLRGRDAAQGEWNLVCMAWNLKRMYALGG
;
A
#
# COMPACT_ATOMS: atom_id res chain seq x y z
N TYR A 1 -6.59 4.35 1.97
CA TYR A 1 -7.87 3.66 2.21
C TYR A 1 -8.54 3.46 0.86
N PHE A 2 -9.29 2.38 0.65
CA PHE A 2 -9.96 2.13 -0.64
C PHE A 2 -11.13 3.09 -0.84
N SER A 3 -11.24 3.68 -2.04
CA SER A 3 -12.45 4.33 -2.56
C SER A 3 -12.40 4.31 -4.08
N ALA A 4 -13.56 4.30 -4.74
CA ALA A 4 -13.63 4.35 -6.20
C ALA A 4 -12.93 5.61 -6.76
N ASP A 5 -13.12 6.74 -6.08
CA ASP A 5 -12.46 8.01 -6.43
C ASP A 5 -10.94 7.91 -6.37
N ASN A 6 -10.37 7.21 -5.38
CA ASN A 6 -8.92 7.01 -5.27
C ASN A 6 -8.39 6.15 -6.42
N VAL A 7 -9.15 5.12 -6.83
CA VAL A 7 -8.79 4.26 -7.96
C VAL A 7 -8.77 5.09 -9.25
N ALA A 8 -9.84 5.86 -9.50
CA ALA A 8 -9.93 6.74 -10.67
C ALA A 8 -8.84 7.82 -10.66
N HIS A 9 -8.52 8.39 -9.49
CA HIS A 9 -7.45 9.37 -9.35
C HIS A 9 -6.07 8.78 -9.65
N CYS A 10 -5.79 7.56 -9.15
CA CYS A 10 -4.55 6.85 -9.50
C CYS A 10 -4.44 6.64 -11.01
N GLU A 11 -5.49 6.13 -11.65
CA GLU A 11 -5.48 5.90 -13.11
C GLU A 11 -5.35 7.20 -13.91
N GLY A 12 -6.04 8.26 -13.52
CA GLY A 12 -5.91 9.58 -14.12
C GLY A 12 -4.51 10.18 -13.97
N ALA A 13 -3.77 9.80 -12.93
CA ALA A 13 -2.37 10.17 -12.73
C ALA A 13 -1.37 9.20 -13.40
N GLY A 14 -1.84 8.20 -14.16
CA GLY A 14 -0.99 7.18 -14.78
C GLY A 14 -0.40 6.16 -13.79
N ILE A 15 -0.94 6.08 -12.59
CA ILE A 15 -0.49 5.17 -11.52
C ILE A 15 -1.40 3.94 -11.52
N THR A 16 -0.83 2.75 -11.70
CA THR A 16 -1.59 1.51 -11.60
C THR A 16 -1.98 1.21 -10.14
N PRO A 17 -3.27 1.18 -9.79
CA PRO A 17 -3.68 0.96 -8.41
C PRO A 17 -3.57 -0.52 -8.00
N TYR A 18 -3.04 -0.73 -6.78
CA TYR A 18 -3.02 -2.01 -6.05
C TYR A 18 -3.55 -1.78 -4.63
N ILE A 19 -4.84 -1.43 -4.54
CA ILE A 19 -5.49 -1.06 -3.28
C ILE A 19 -6.47 -2.17 -2.90
N SER A 20 -6.19 -2.87 -1.79
CA SER A 20 -7.13 -3.86 -1.26
C SER A 20 -8.43 -3.19 -0.82
N ASP A 21 -9.54 -3.72 -1.33
CA ASP A 21 -10.91 -3.25 -1.14
C ASP A 21 -11.63 -3.93 0.04
N HIS A 22 -11.12 -5.08 0.51
CA HIS A 22 -11.67 -5.82 1.64
C HIS A 22 -10.60 -6.47 2.51
N ARG A 23 -10.95 -6.80 3.76
CA ARG A 23 -10.09 -7.60 4.64
C ARG A 23 -10.25 -9.08 4.30
N GLU A 24 -9.22 -9.67 3.73
CA GLU A 24 -9.17 -11.12 3.53
C GLU A 24 -9.00 -11.85 4.87
N ARG A 25 -9.64 -13.00 5.01
CA ARG A 25 -9.44 -13.88 6.17
C ARG A 25 -8.04 -14.48 6.11
N HIS A 26 -7.39 -14.56 7.27
CA HIS A 26 -6.18 -15.35 7.39
C HIS A 26 -6.48 -16.83 7.11
N ASN A 27 -5.57 -17.49 6.39
CA ASN A 27 -5.56 -18.94 6.13
C ASN A 27 -6.69 -19.46 5.22
N LEU A 28 -6.93 -18.79 4.08
CA LEU A 28 -7.73 -19.38 3.00
C LEU A 28 -7.22 -20.79 2.63
N PRO A 29 -8.12 -21.72 2.26
CA PRO A 29 -7.76 -23.03 1.72
C PRO A 29 -6.72 -22.91 0.59
N TRP A 30 -5.85 -23.92 0.48
CA TRP A 30 -4.73 -23.89 -0.46
C TRP A 30 -5.21 -23.85 -1.91
N ASP A 31 -6.29 -24.56 -2.24
CA ASP A 31 -6.88 -24.56 -3.58
C ASP A 31 -7.37 -23.16 -3.99
N GLU A 32 -8.03 -22.42 -3.10
CA GLU A 32 -8.48 -21.06 -3.36
C GLU A 32 -7.33 -20.06 -3.50
N ARG A 33 -6.25 -20.24 -2.73
CA ARG A 33 -5.06 -19.38 -2.79
C ARG A 33 -4.36 -19.44 -4.14
N PHE A 34 -4.23 -20.63 -4.70
CA PHE A 34 -3.51 -20.88 -5.95
C PHE A 34 -4.41 -20.92 -7.19
N ARG A 35 -5.74 -20.80 -7.02
CA ARG A 35 -6.68 -20.74 -8.14
C ARG A 35 -6.40 -19.53 -9.02
N THR A 36 -6.25 -19.77 -10.32
CA THR A 36 -6.22 -18.72 -11.34
C THR A 36 -7.60 -18.08 -11.44
N PRO A 37 -7.73 -16.74 -11.31
CA PRO A 37 -9.02 -16.09 -11.47
C PRO A 37 -9.49 -16.21 -12.94
N PRO A 38 -10.83 -16.25 -13.17
CA PRO A 38 -11.37 -16.14 -14.53
C PRO A 38 -10.94 -14.82 -15.18
N PRO A 39 -11.00 -14.70 -16.52
CA PRO A 39 -10.67 -13.45 -17.21
C PRO A 39 -11.52 -12.28 -16.69
N CYS A 40 -10.95 -11.07 -16.75
CA CYS A 40 -11.68 -9.85 -16.38
C CYS A 40 -12.78 -9.58 -17.42
N PRO A 41 -13.99 -9.16 -17.03
CA PRO A 41 -15.02 -8.73 -17.98
C PRO A 41 -14.51 -7.56 -18.85
N GLU A 42 -14.90 -7.52 -20.13
CA GLU A 42 -14.44 -6.50 -21.08
C GLU A 42 -15.01 -5.11 -20.79
N ASP A 43 -16.20 -5.04 -20.18
CA ASP A 43 -16.92 -3.83 -19.79
C ASP A 43 -16.69 -3.42 -18.32
N ALA A 44 -15.65 -3.96 -17.70
CA ALA A 44 -15.34 -3.73 -16.30
C ALA A 44 -14.94 -2.27 -16.00
N ASN A 45 -15.48 -1.72 -14.91
CA ASN A 45 -15.03 -0.43 -14.38
C ASN A 45 -13.62 -0.54 -13.74
N ALA A 46 -12.99 0.62 -13.50
CA ALA A 46 -11.64 0.72 -12.92
C ALA A 46 -11.46 -0.08 -11.62
N VAL A 47 -12.47 -0.07 -10.75
CA VAL A 47 -12.46 -0.82 -9.48
C VAL A 47 -12.47 -2.33 -9.73
N THR A 48 -13.30 -2.82 -10.64
CA THR A 48 -13.37 -4.23 -11.01
C THR A 48 -12.07 -4.70 -11.66
N VAL A 49 -11.47 -3.89 -12.52
CA VAL A 49 -10.16 -4.17 -13.13
C VAL A 49 -9.08 -4.25 -12.05
N MET A 50 -9.04 -3.31 -11.11
CA MET A 50 -8.10 -3.33 -9.98
C MET A 50 -8.31 -4.57 -9.10
N ALA A 51 -9.55 -4.88 -8.73
CA ALA A 51 -9.88 -6.04 -7.90
C ALA A 51 -9.51 -7.35 -8.58
N HIS A 52 -9.75 -7.47 -9.89
CA HIS A 52 -9.30 -8.61 -10.69
C HIS A 52 -7.78 -8.72 -10.68
N ARG A 53 -7.06 -7.62 -10.92
CA ARG A 53 -5.60 -7.55 -10.91
C ARG A 53 -5.03 -8.08 -9.59
N LEU A 54 -5.60 -7.69 -8.45
CA LEU A 54 -5.16 -8.16 -7.12
C LEU A 54 -5.33 -9.67 -6.91
N ARG A 55 -6.21 -10.34 -7.67
CA ARG A 55 -6.43 -11.79 -7.58
C ARG A 55 -5.45 -12.60 -8.43
N THR A 56 -4.83 -11.98 -9.44
CA THR A 56 -3.85 -12.65 -10.31
C THR A 56 -2.58 -13.02 -9.55
N ALA A 57 -1.84 -14.02 -10.02
CA ALA A 57 -0.56 -14.41 -9.40
C ALA A 57 0.46 -13.26 -9.38
N GLU A 58 0.54 -12.51 -10.48
CA GLU A 58 1.39 -11.33 -10.58
C GLU A 58 0.96 -10.23 -9.61
N GLY A 59 -0.34 -9.89 -9.57
CA GLY A 59 -0.84 -8.86 -8.67
C GLY A 59 -0.67 -9.22 -7.20
N LYS A 60 -0.86 -10.48 -6.83
CA LYS A 60 -0.54 -11.01 -5.49
C LYS A 60 0.94 -10.83 -5.17
N ALA A 61 1.83 -11.17 -6.10
CA ALA A 61 3.27 -11.04 -5.90
C ALA A 61 3.71 -9.57 -5.73
N ILE A 62 3.16 -8.65 -6.52
CA ILE A 62 3.41 -7.20 -6.39
C ILE A 62 2.88 -6.70 -5.05
N TYR A 63 1.64 -7.01 -4.72
CA TYR A 63 1.00 -6.55 -3.48
C TYR A 63 1.71 -7.09 -2.22
N ALA A 64 2.21 -8.33 -2.27
CA ALA A 64 2.95 -8.95 -1.16
C ALA A 64 4.24 -8.19 -0.79
N LYS A 65 4.86 -7.45 -1.73
CA LYS A 65 6.04 -6.63 -1.45
C LYS A 65 5.80 -5.56 -0.40
N ARG A 66 4.54 -5.15 -0.15
CA ARG A 66 4.20 -4.17 0.88
C ARG A 66 4.65 -4.58 2.28
N LYS A 67 4.61 -5.89 2.58
CA LYS A 67 4.98 -6.45 3.88
C LYS A 67 6.43 -6.14 4.25
N SER A 68 7.35 -6.29 3.30
CA SER A 68 8.79 -6.08 3.51
C SER A 68 9.25 -4.65 3.21
N THR A 69 8.39 -3.80 2.64
CA THR A 69 8.72 -2.42 2.27
C THR A 69 8.00 -1.43 3.18
N VAL A 70 6.83 -0.96 2.77
CA VAL A 70 6.11 0.13 3.41
C VAL A 70 5.64 -0.21 4.83
N GLU A 71 5.21 -1.45 5.08
CA GLU A 71 4.73 -1.85 6.42
C GLU A 71 5.86 -1.89 7.44
N THR A 72 7.05 -2.35 7.01
CA THR A 72 8.24 -2.37 7.87
C THR A 72 8.67 -0.94 8.21
N VAL A 73 8.69 -0.03 7.23
CA VAL A 73 9.01 1.38 7.46
C VAL A 73 8.04 2.01 8.46
N PHE A 74 6.73 1.76 8.33
CA PHE A 74 5.75 2.27 9.30
C PHE A 74 5.93 1.68 10.70
N GLY A 75 6.28 0.40 10.80
CA GLY A 75 6.63 -0.23 12.08
C GLY A 75 7.82 0.47 12.75
N ILE A 76 8.88 0.75 11.99
CA ILE A 76 10.06 1.47 12.50
C ILE A 76 9.72 2.88 12.94
N VAL A 77 8.98 3.64 12.13
CA VAL A 77 8.55 5.01 12.47
C VAL A 77 7.78 5.03 13.80
N LYS A 78 6.91 4.04 14.03
CA LYS A 78 6.11 3.97 15.25
C LYS A 78 6.88 3.45 16.46
N GLU A 79 7.53 2.30 16.33
CA GLU A 79 8.12 1.57 17.46
C GLU A 79 9.55 2.04 17.77
N VAL A 80 10.33 2.37 16.74
CA VAL A 80 11.75 2.71 16.90
C VAL A 80 11.96 4.22 16.96
N MET A 81 11.26 4.99 16.12
CA MET A 81 11.35 6.46 16.13
C MET A 81 10.34 7.12 17.09
N GLY A 82 9.36 6.36 17.59
CA GLY A 82 8.38 6.84 18.58
C GLY A 82 7.29 7.76 18.03
N PHE A 83 7.18 7.94 16.71
CA PHE A 83 6.18 8.82 16.12
C PHE A 83 4.81 8.13 16.06
N ARG A 84 3.96 8.40 17.06
CA ARG A 84 2.64 7.76 17.23
C ARG A 84 1.45 8.64 16.90
N ARG A 85 1.64 9.96 16.90
CA ARG A 85 0.57 10.94 16.70
C ARG A 85 1.13 12.18 16.03
N PHE A 86 0.31 12.81 15.20
CA PHE A 86 0.55 14.16 14.71
C PHE A 86 0.25 15.14 15.84
N HIS A 87 1.09 16.16 16.00
CA HIS A 87 0.88 17.21 16.99
C HIS A 87 0.22 18.44 16.36
N LEU A 88 0.41 18.66 15.07
CA LEU A 88 -0.20 19.75 14.33
C LEU A 88 -1.53 19.34 13.70
N ARG A 89 -2.39 20.34 13.46
CA ARG A 89 -3.71 20.16 12.83
C ARG A 89 -3.76 20.86 11.49
N GLY A 90 -4.55 20.30 10.58
CA GLY A 90 -4.63 20.75 9.19
C GLY A 90 -3.68 19.97 8.29
N ARG A 91 -4.09 19.79 7.03
CA ARG A 91 -3.36 18.96 6.05
C ARG A 91 -1.91 19.42 5.87
N ASP A 92 -1.70 20.71 5.70
CA ASP A 92 -0.38 21.25 5.38
C ASP A 92 0.59 21.10 6.56
N ALA A 93 0.13 21.36 7.78
CA ALA A 93 0.94 21.22 8.98
C ALA A 93 1.28 19.75 9.27
N ALA A 94 0.30 18.84 9.14
CA ALA A 94 0.53 17.40 9.28
C ALA A 94 1.47 16.86 8.19
N GLN A 95 1.40 17.39 6.97
CA GLN A 95 2.34 17.07 5.90
C GLN A 95 3.77 17.50 6.27
N GLY A 96 3.93 18.67 6.89
CA GLY A 96 5.22 19.14 7.41
C GLY A 96 5.82 18.18 8.44
N GLU A 97 5.04 17.77 9.45
CA GLU A 97 5.48 16.77 10.43
C GLU A 97 5.86 15.45 9.76
N TRP A 98 5.05 14.98 8.82
CA TRP A 98 5.30 13.74 8.10
C TRP A 98 6.59 13.80 7.28
N ASN A 99 6.84 14.92 6.59
CA ASN A 99 8.07 15.13 5.82
C ASN A 99 9.31 15.05 6.74
N LEU A 100 9.26 15.67 7.92
CA LEU A 100 10.35 15.63 8.90
C LEU A 100 10.62 14.20 9.38
N VAL A 101 9.57 13.44 9.69
CA VAL A 101 9.67 12.03 10.09
C VAL A 101 10.30 11.19 8.97
N CYS A 102 9.85 11.36 7.72
CA CYS A 102 10.41 10.67 6.57
C CYS A 102 11.88 11.02 6.33
N MET A 103 12.26 12.30 6.46
CA MET A 103 13.65 12.73 6.36
C MET A 103 14.53 12.08 7.43
N ALA A 104 14.09 12.11 8.70
CA ALA A 104 14.82 11.48 9.80
C ALA A 104 15.01 9.97 9.59
N TRP A 105 13.97 9.28 9.09
CA TRP A 105 14.08 7.87 8.71
C TRP A 105 15.10 7.65 7.59
N ASN A 106 15.03 8.44 6.51
CA ASN A 106 15.94 8.32 5.37
C ASN A 106 17.40 8.54 5.80
N LEU A 107 17.67 9.54 6.64
CA LEU A 107 19.00 9.79 7.20
C LEU A 107 19.51 8.60 8.02
N LYS A 108 18.68 8.07 8.93
CA LYS A 108 19.01 6.88 9.73
C LYS A 108 19.30 5.67 8.84
N ARG A 109 18.51 5.48 7.78
CA ARG A 109 18.66 4.38 6.82
C ARG A 109 19.94 4.50 6.01
N MET A 110 20.26 5.69 5.49
CA MET A 110 21.51 5.93 4.75
C MET A 110 22.73 5.71 5.63
N TYR A 111 22.72 6.20 6.87
CA TYR A 111 23.81 5.95 7.83
C TYR A 111 24.04 4.45 8.07
N ALA A 112 22.96 3.68 8.26
CA ALA A 112 23.06 2.23 8.48
C ALA A 112 23.53 1.43 7.24
N LEU A 113 23.37 1.98 6.03
CA LEU A 113 23.79 1.35 4.77
C LEU A 113 25.17 1.82 4.28
N GLY A 114 25.65 2.97 4.77
CA GLY A 114 26.93 3.56 4.40
C GLY A 114 28.12 3.10 5.25
N GLY A 115 27.92 2.07 6.09
CA GLY A 115 28.96 1.39 6.86
C GLY A 115 29.43 0.11 6.19
#